data_AF-A0A2E8ECJ8-F1
#
_entry.id   AF-A0A2E8ECJ8-F1
#
_cell.length_a   1.000
_cell.length_b   1.000
_cell.length_c   1.000
_cell.angle_alpha   90.00
_cell.angle_beta   90.00
_cell.angle_gamma   90.00
#
_symmetry.space_group_name_H-M   'P 1'
#
loop_
_entity.id
_entity.type
_entity.pdbx_description
1 polymer ?
#
loop_
_entity_poly.entity_id
_entity_poly.type
_entity_poly.pdbx_seq_one_letter_code
_entity_poly.pdbx_strand_id
1 'polypeptide(L)'
;MGLTDRLFGKKKVDEGPDPLADLVLEKLKVGYLVDYDLQTWQVTNYCRYDFSGKDDSVEEWELTAAGEQRYLERADGAWSLSRKIAIGDIDGDIRRHILDHEDPPERIVFEGTEFHIDASYAGQMFPGGTGTGADLFRWEFLDGAETTFVGIEQWSESEFAAAAGFVVEDYQFTHILPGSLQ
;
A
#
# COMPACT_ATOMS: atom_id res chain seq x y z
N MET A 1 24.71 -52.96 -43.49
CA MET A 1 25.11 -53.38 -42.12
C MET A 1 26.05 -52.30 -41.61
N GLY A 2 25.92 -51.62 -40.47
CA GLY A 2 24.91 -51.46 -39.41
C GLY A 2 25.12 -50.02 -38.85
N LEU A 3 24.09 -49.29 -38.42
CA LEU A 3 23.46 -49.29 -37.09
C LEU A 3 24.38 -48.78 -35.95
N THR A 4 23.88 -47.74 -35.27
CA THR A 4 24.13 -47.28 -33.87
C THR A 4 25.52 -46.71 -33.55
N ASP A 5 25.68 -45.47 -33.09
CA ASP A 5 25.16 -45.00 -31.79
C ASP A 5 24.93 -43.47 -31.75
N ARG A 6 23.72 -43.07 -31.33
CA ARG A 6 23.44 -41.78 -30.67
C ARG A 6 24.13 -41.82 -29.31
N LEU A 7 24.48 -40.66 -28.71
CA LEU A 7 24.10 -40.31 -27.32
C LEU A 7 24.66 -38.94 -26.87
N PHE A 8 23.75 -38.11 -26.35
CA PHE A 8 23.95 -36.89 -25.55
C PHE A 8 24.30 -35.55 -26.23
N GLY A 9 23.42 -35.08 -27.10
CA GLY A 9 23.17 -33.64 -27.22
C GLY A 9 22.19 -33.19 -26.13
N LYS A 10 22.68 -32.49 -25.10
CA LYS A 10 21.82 -31.76 -24.14
C LYS A 10 20.93 -30.80 -24.93
N LYS A 11 19.65 -31.09 -25.04
CA LYS A 11 18.64 -30.07 -25.35
C LYS A 11 18.74 -29.03 -24.23
N LYS A 12 19.17 -27.81 -24.58
CA LYS A 12 18.82 -26.64 -23.78
C LYS A 12 17.31 -26.65 -23.68
N VAL A 13 16.79 -26.81 -22.47
CA VAL A 13 15.41 -26.49 -22.17
C VAL A 13 15.30 -25.01 -22.49
N ASP A 14 14.56 -24.70 -23.54
CA ASP A 14 14.10 -23.35 -23.80
C ASP A 14 13.10 -23.08 -22.66
N GLU A 15 13.60 -22.55 -21.54
CA GLU A 15 12.75 -21.91 -20.54
C GLU A 15 12.13 -20.71 -21.27
N GLY A 16 10.95 -20.94 -21.85
CA GLY A 16 10.10 -19.85 -22.33
C GLY A 16 9.94 -18.80 -21.22
N PRO A 17 9.63 -17.55 -21.57
CA PRO A 17 9.54 -16.47 -20.59
C PRO A 17 8.73 -16.94 -19.39
N ASP A 18 9.34 -16.88 -18.21
CA ASP A 18 8.71 -17.33 -16.98
C ASP A 18 7.38 -16.58 -16.83
N PRO A 19 6.22 -17.26 -16.85
CA PRO A 19 4.93 -16.59 -16.70
C PRO A 19 4.80 -15.87 -15.35
N LEU A 20 5.71 -16.13 -14.40
CA LEU A 20 5.85 -15.41 -13.13
C LEU A 20 6.77 -14.19 -13.21
N ALA A 21 7.66 -14.07 -14.21
CA ALA A 21 8.53 -12.90 -14.38
C ALA A 21 7.74 -11.62 -14.69
N ASP A 22 6.48 -11.75 -15.12
CA ASP A 22 5.56 -10.64 -15.33
C ASP A 22 4.82 -10.22 -14.05
N LEU A 23 4.92 -10.97 -12.95
CA LEU A 23 4.27 -10.68 -11.67
C LEU A 23 5.13 -9.73 -10.84
N VAL A 24 4.99 -8.44 -11.12
CA VAL A 24 5.56 -7.35 -10.33
C VAL A 24 4.53 -6.81 -9.34
N LEU A 25 5.01 -6.14 -8.28
CA LEU A 25 4.17 -5.62 -7.20
C LEU A 25 3.06 -4.68 -7.72
N GLU A 26 3.37 -3.89 -8.75
CA GLU A 26 2.44 -2.99 -9.44
C GLU A 26 1.24 -3.68 -10.09
N LYS A 27 1.32 -5.00 -10.34
CA LYS A 27 0.27 -5.78 -11.02
C LYS A 27 -0.54 -6.63 -10.04
N LEU A 28 -0.43 -6.38 -8.73
CA LEU A 28 -1.23 -7.06 -7.72
C LEU A 28 -2.73 -6.87 -8.00
N LYS A 29 -3.50 -7.95 -7.83
CA LYS A 29 -4.95 -7.96 -7.96
C LYS A 29 -5.57 -8.58 -6.73
N VAL A 30 -6.81 -8.18 -6.43
CA VAL A 30 -7.61 -8.83 -5.40
C VAL A 30 -7.64 -10.34 -5.64
N GLY A 31 -7.34 -11.10 -4.59
CA GLY A 31 -7.17 -12.54 -4.58
C GLY A 31 -5.73 -13.00 -4.75
N TYR A 32 -4.77 -12.16 -5.12
CA TYR A 32 -3.36 -12.56 -5.24
C TYR A 32 -2.74 -12.85 -3.87
N LEU A 33 -1.72 -13.69 -3.87
CA LEU A 33 -0.86 -13.97 -2.73
C LEU A 33 0.50 -13.32 -2.93
N VAL A 34 1.09 -12.79 -1.86
CA VAL A 34 2.42 -12.20 -1.85
C VAL A 34 3.11 -12.52 -0.53
N ASP A 35 4.39 -12.90 -0.58
CA ASP A 35 5.19 -13.11 0.62
C ASP A 35 5.88 -11.81 1.03
N TYR A 36 5.72 -11.44 2.29
CA TYR A 36 6.38 -10.31 2.94
C TYR A 36 6.66 -10.65 4.41
N ASP A 37 7.86 -10.34 4.88
CA ASP A 37 8.31 -10.57 6.26
C ASP A 37 8.08 -12.01 6.75
N LEU A 38 8.49 -13.00 5.94
CA LEU A 38 8.34 -14.43 6.20
C LEU A 38 6.88 -14.92 6.36
N GLN A 39 5.92 -14.13 5.92
CA GLN A 39 4.49 -14.42 5.97
C GLN A 39 3.85 -14.25 4.59
N THR A 40 2.92 -15.14 4.26
CA THR A 40 2.12 -15.03 3.02
C THR A 40 0.88 -14.21 3.29
N TRP A 41 0.70 -13.15 2.51
CA TRP A 41 -0.42 -12.22 2.57
C TRP A 41 -1.34 -12.40 1.37
N GLN A 42 -2.64 -12.25 1.60
CA GLN A 42 -3.63 -12.21 0.54
C GLN A 42 -4.08 -10.77 0.29
N VAL A 43 -4.08 -10.37 -0.99
CA VAL A 43 -4.69 -9.11 -1.42
C VAL A 43 -6.21 -9.24 -1.32
N THR A 44 -6.83 -8.53 -0.39
CA THR A 44 -8.30 -8.61 -0.15
C THR A 44 -9.06 -7.45 -0.76
N ASN A 45 -8.40 -6.32 -0.95
CA ASN A 45 -9.03 -5.13 -1.50
C ASN A 45 -8.02 -4.29 -2.30
N TYR A 46 -8.54 -3.39 -3.12
CA TYR A 46 -7.77 -2.44 -3.90
C TYR A 46 -8.51 -1.11 -3.95
N CYS A 47 -7.76 -0.03 -3.85
CA CYS A 47 -8.27 1.32 -3.89
C CYS A 47 -7.36 2.21 -4.74
N ARG A 48 -7.93 3.20 -5.42
CA ARG A 48 -7.18 4.25 -6.11
C ARG A 48 -7.60 5.60 -5.56
N TYR A 49 -6.64 6.51 -5.40
CA TYR A 49 -6.88 7.88 -4.98
C TYR A 49 -6.39 8.84 -6.06
N ASP A 50 -7.22 9.81 -6.40
CA ASP A 50 -6.86 10.89 -7.30
C ASP A 50 -6.86 12.19 -6.48
N PHE A 51 -5.68 12.72 -6.20
CA PHE A 51 -5.52 13.95 -5.42
C PHE A 51 -5.39 15.18 -6.31
N SER A 52 -6.05 16.26 -5.91
CA SER A 52 -6.00 17.53 -6.65
C SER A 52 -4.58 18.08 -6.67
N GLY A 53 -4.05 18.34 -7.87
CA GLY A 53 -2.70 18.89 -8.04
C GLY A 53 -1.58 17.84 -8.12
N LYS A 54 -1.91 16.54 -8.05
CA LYS A 54 -1.01 15.47 -8.51
C LYS A 54 -1.42 15.01 -9.91
N ASP A 55 -0.42 14.77 -10.75
CA ASP A 55 -0.63 14.24 -12.10
C ASP A 55 -0.83 12.72 -12.09
N ASP A 56 -0.26 12.04 -11.09
CA ASP A 56 -0.34 10.59 -10.90
C ASP A 56 -1.33 10.21 -9.80
N SER A 57 -2.04 9.10 -10.01
CA SER A 57 -2.92 8.50 -9.01
C SER A 57 -2.13 7.71 -7.99
N VAL A 58 -2.60 7.70 -6.74
CA VAL A 58 -2.09 6.83 -5.69
C VAL A 58 -2.86 5.52 -5.70
N GLU A 59 -2.16 4.39 -5.59
CA GLU A 59 -2.76 3.05 -5.58
C GLU A 59 -2.53 2.39 -4.23
N GLU A 60 -3.55 1.76 -3.67
CA GLU A 60 -3.47 1.07 -2.38
C GLU A 60 -4.06 -0.35 -2.47
N TRP A 61 -3.32 -1.31 -1.93
CA TRP A 61 -3.74 -2.71 -1.81
C TRP A 61 -3.88 -3.08 -0.33
N GLU A 62 -5.02 -3.67 0.02
CA GLU A 62 -5.22 -4.24 1.34
C GLU A 62 -4.66 -5.66 1.38
N LEU A 63 -3.71 -5.89 2.28
CA LEU A 63 -3.07 -7.17 2.53
C LEU A 63 -3.57 -7.75 3.86
N THR A 64 -4.03 -9.00 3.86
CA THR A 64 -4.43 -9.69 5.09
C THR A 64 -3.71 -11.01 5.27
N ALA A 65 -3.33 -11.29 6.51
CA ALA A 65 -2.68 -12.55 6.87
C ALA A 65 -2.82 -12.81 8.37
N ALA A 66 -3.18 -14.03 8.76
CA ALA A 66 -3.26 -14.45 10.17
C ALA A 66 -4.06 -13.53 11.12
N GLY A 67 -5.09 -12.83 10.61
CA GLY A 67 -5.89 -11.87 11.38
C GLY A 67 -5.30 -10.46 11.45
N GLU A 68 -4.15 -10.23 10.81
CA GLU A 68 -3.57 -8.91 10.60
C GLU A 68 -3.99 -8.32 9.25
N GLN A 69 -3.98 -7.00 9.21
CA GLN A 69 -4.26 -6.19 8.03
C GLN A 69 -3.17 -5.14 7.86
N ARG A 70 -2.72 -4.96 6.62
CA ARG A 70 -1.79 -3.93 6.18
C ARG A 70 -2.29 -3.28 4.90
N TYR A 71 -1.85 -2.06 4.63
CA TYR A 71 -2.13 -1.34 3.40
C TYR A 71 -0.81 -1.06 2.73
N LEU A 72 -0.63 -1.64 1.55
CA LEU A 72 0.50 -1.38 0.68
C LEU A 72 0.10 -0.27 -0.27
N GLU A 73 0.79 0.86 -0.23
CA GLU A 73 0.50 2.00 -1.07
C GLU A 73 1.64 2.29 -2.03
N ARG A 74 1.29 2.75 -3.22
CA ARG A 74 2.21 3.26 -4.23
C ARG A 74 1.84 4.69 -4.60
N ALA A 75 2.80 5.60 -4.47
CA ALA A 75 2.67 6.99 -4.88
C ALA A 75 4.01 7.47 -5.46
N ASP A 76 3.98 8.17 -6.60
CA ASP A 76 5.17 8.77 -7.24
C ASP A 76 6.35 7.78 -7.44
N GLY A 77 6.03 6.49 -7.65
CA GLY A 77 7.01 5.42 -7.82
C GLY A 77 7.62 4.86 -6.52
N ALA A 78 7.28 5.41 -5.36
CA ALA A 78 7.67 4.90 -4.04
C ALA A 78 6.59 3.97 -3.46
N TRP A 79 7.02 3.09 -2.55
CA TRP A 79 6.15 2.15 -1.86
C TRP A 79 6.14 2.40 -0.35
N SER A 80 4.98 2.25 0.26
CA SER A 80 4.82 2.35 1.71
C SER A 80 3.92 1.25 2.23
N LEU A 81 4.16 0.82 3.47
CA LEU A 81 3.33 -0.17 4.14
C LEU A 81 2.82 0.40 5.47
N SER A 82 1.51 0.36 5.66
CA SER A 82 0.87 0.92 6.84
C SER A 82 -0.10 -0.04 7.52
N ARG A 83 -0.48 0.29 8.75
CA ARG A 83 -1.58 -0.33 9.49
C ARG A 83 -2.55 0.74 9.95
N LYS A 84 -3.82 0.38 10.08
CA LYS A 84 -4.79 1.22 10.76
C LYS A 84 -4.40 1.43 12.22
N ILE A 85 -4.59 2.66 12.68
CA ILE A 85 -4.48 3.06 14.08
C ILE A 85 -5.79 3.74 14.49
N ALA A 86 -6.11 3.75 15.79
CA ALA A 86 -7.16 4.64 16.22
C ALA A 86 -6.61 6.07 16.23
N ILE A 87 -7.34 7.02 15.68
CA ILE A 87 -6.96 8.44 15.76
C ILE A 87 -6.86 8.94 17.21
N GLY A 88 -7.51 8.26 18.17
CA GLY A 88 -7.35 8.52 19.60
C GLY A 88 -6.07 7.96 20.22
N ASP A 89 -5.28 7.17 19.47
CA ASP A 89 -3.94 6.72 19.87
C ASP A 89 -2.88 7.81 19.58
N ILE A 90 -3.25 8.85 18.83
CA ILE A 90 -2.42 10.04 18.60
C ILE A 90 -2.63 11.00 19.78
N ASP A 91 -1.54 11.47 20.37
CA ASP A 91 -1.59 12.34 21.55
C ASP A 91 -2.31 13.66 21.26
N GLY A 92 -3.30 13.98 22.09
CA GLY A 92 -4.14 15.16 21.98
C GLY A 92 -5.54 14.86 21.42
N ASP A 93 -6.31 15.91 21.14
CA ASP A 93 -7.63 15.78 20.51
C ASP A 93 -7.56 16.27 19.06
N ILE A 94 -6.94 15.42 18.21
CA ILE A 94 -6.69 15.74 16.81
C ILE A 94 -8.00 15.97 16.06
N ARG A 95 -9.02 15.15 16.33
CA ARG A 95 -10.35 15.32 15.73
C ARG A 95 -10.91 16.69 16.05
N ARG A 96 -10.95 17.07 17.33
CA ARG A 96 -11.49 18.35 17.73
C ARG A 96 -10.72 19.50 17.11
N HIS A 97 -9.40 19.39 17.01
CA HIS A 97 -8.58 20.41 16.37
C HIS A 97 -8.97 20.60 14.89
N ILE A 98 -9.07 19.51 14.12
CA ILE A 98 -9.49 19.58 12.71
C ILE A 98 -10.89 20.19 12.58
N LEU A 99 -11.83 19.83 13.46
CA LEU A 99 -13.19 20.38 13.42
C LEU A 99 -13.25 21.88 13.77
N ASP A 100 -12.36 22.37 14.63
CA ASP A 100 -12.35 23.76 15.08
C ASP A 100 -11.48 24.66 14.16
N HIS A 101 -10.52 24.08 13.45
CA HIS A 101 -9.51 24.82 12.66
C HIS A 101 -9.48 24.47 11.17
N GLU A 102 -10.27 23.50 10.73
CA GLU A 102 -10.29 22.92 9.36
C GLU A 102 -9.00 22.15 8.97
N ASP A 103 -7.93 22.31 9.73
CA ASP A 103 -6.65 21.63 9.57
C ASP A 103 -6.20 20.95 10.88
N PRO A 104 -5.38 19.89 10.82
CA PRO A 104 -4.76 19.30 11.98
C PRO A 104 -3.62 20.18 12.52
N PRO A 105 -3.15 19.95 13.76
CA PRO A 105 -1.98 20.66 14.26
C PRO A 105 -0.74 20.35 13.41
N GLU A 106 0.18 21.31 13.27
CA GLU A 106 1.42 21.13 12.49
C GLU A 106 2.34 20.01 13.03
N ARG A 107 2.12 19.59 14.26
CA ARG A 107 2.89 18.57 14.96
C ARG A 107 1.94 17.66 15.74
N ILE A 108 2.20 16.36 15.63
CA ILE A 108 1.52 15.32 16.41
C ILE A 108 2.54 14.43 17.12
N VAL A 109 2.09 13.68 18.11
CA VAL A 109 2.89 12.64 18.77
C VAL A 109 2.13 11.33 18.72
N PHE A 110 2.78 10.27 18.25
CA PHE A 110 2.22 8.92 18.18
C PHE A 110 3.26 7.92 18.69
N GLU A 111 2.86 7.05 19.63
CA GLU A 111 3.75 6.07 20.29
C GLU A 111 5.07 6.70 20.82
N GLY A 112 5.00 7.95 21.30
CA GLY A 112 6.15 8.70 21.83
C GLY A 112 7.10 9.29 20.78
N THR A 113 6.80 9.11 19.49
CA THR A 113 7.54 9.70 18.37
C THR A 113 6.82 10.96 17.88
N GLU A 114 7.60 12.00 17.61
CA GLU A 114 7.12 13.28 17.08
C GLU A 114 7.07 13.24 15.56
N PHE A 115 5.95 13.66 15.00
CA PHE A 115 5.77 13.81 13.56
C PHE A 115 5.35 15.23 13.22
N HIS A 116 5.78 15.71 12.06
CA HIS A 116 5.45 17.03 11.52
C HIS A 116 4.63 16.88 10.26
N ILE A 117 3.69 17.80 10.04
CA ILE A 117 2.93 17.84 8.80
C ILE A 117 3.88 18.04 7.62
N ASP A 118 3.75 17.18 6.63
CA ASP A 118 4.53 17.23 5.39
C ASP A 118 3.64 17.70 4.23
N ALA A 119 2.44 17.10 4.12
CA ALA A 119 1.53 17.39 3.03
C ALA A 119 0.05 17.32 3.44
N SER A 120 -0.76 18.10 2.71
CA SER A 120 -2.22 18.11 2.78
C SER A 120 -2.78 17.93 1.37
N TYR A 121 -3.73 17.02 1.23
CA TYR A 121 -4.35 16.67 -0.04
C TYR A 121 -5.87 16.71 0.07
N ALA A 122 -6.51 17.23 -0.96
CA ALA A 122 -7.94 17.08 -1.20
C ALA A 122 -8.12 16.26 -2.48
N GLY A 123 -8.94 15.22 -2.45
CA GLY A 123 -9.05 14.31 -3.57
C GLY A 123 -10.25 13.39 -3.50
N GLN A 124 -10.22 12.35 -4.33
CA GLN A 124 -11.26 11.35 -4.40
C GLN A 124 -10.68 9.95 -4.25
N MET A 125 -11.32 9.14 -3.40
CA MET A 125 -11.07 7.71 -3.24
C MET A 125 -12.01 6.94 -4.16
N PHE A 126 -11.49 5.94 -4.87
CA PHE A 126 -12.23 5.02 -5.72
C PHE A 126 -12.07 3.58 -5.19
N PRO A 127 -13.02 3.07 -4.39
CA PRO A 127 -13.01 1.68 -3.95
C PRO A 127 -13.06 0.73 -5.17
N GLY A 128 -12.14 -0.22 -5.25
CA GLY A 128 -11.97 -1.08 -6.43
C GLY A 128 -11.34 -0.37 -7.64
N GLY A 129 -10.87 0.87 -7.49
CA GLY A 129 -10.14 1.67 -8.48
C GLY A 129 -10.98 2.26 -9.62
N THR A 130 -12.30 2.07 -9.61
CA THR A 130 -13.21 2.54 -10.66
C THR A 130 -14.55 2.97 -10.08
N GLY A 131 -15.37 3.66 -10.88
CA GLY A 131 -16.73 4.06 -10.49
C GLY A 131 -16.80 5.46 -9.90
N THR A 132 -17.75 5.68 -9.00
CA THR A 132 -17.96 6.99 -8.35
C THR A 132 -16.98 7.16 -7.20
N GLY A 133 -16.15 8.18 -7.27
CA GLY A 133 -15.23 8.53 -6.19
C GLY A 133 -15.95 9.15 -4.99
N ALA A 134 -15.41 8.93 -3.80
CA ALA A 134 -15.80 9.61 -2.57
C ALA A 134 -14.77 10.69 -2.24
N ASP A 135 -15.23 11.91 -1.98
CA ASP A 135 -14.34 13.02 -1.62
C ASP A 135 -13.66 12.75 -0.27
N LEU A 136 -12.38 13.09 -0.16
CA LEU A 136 -11.64 13.05 1.09
C LEU A 136 -10.63 14.19 1.21
N PHE A 137 -10.27 14.48 2.46
CA PHE A 137 -9.05 15.18 2.81
C PHE A 137 -8.06 14.19 3.43
N ARG A 138 -6.78 14.32 3.10
CA ARG A 138 -5.69 13.52 3.66
C ARG A 138 -4.58 14.45 4.12
N TRP A 139 -4.08 14.20 5.33
CA TRP A 139 -2.88 14.86 5.86
C TRP A 139 -1.84 13.80 6.15
N GLU A 140 -0.60 14.08 5.76
CA GLU A 140 0.54 13.21 5.96
C GLU A 140 1.53 13.87 6.90
N PHE A 141 1.95 13.10 7.89
CA PHE A 141 2.92 13.51 8.88
C PHE A 141 4.14 12.61 8.79
N LEU A 142 5.34 13.19 8.76
CA LEU A 142 6.60 12.47 8.73
C LEU A 142 7.37 12.62 10.03
N ASP A 143 8.09 11.56 10.41
CA ASP A 143 9.04 11.65 11.52
C ASP A 143 10.29 12.44 11.09
N GLY A 144 11.14 12.81 12.05
CA GLY A 144 12.34 13.59 11.76
C GLY A 144 13.36 12.90 10.84
N ALA A 145 13.25 11.59 10.61
CA ALA A 145 14.08 10.85 9.65
C ALA A 145 13.40 10.62 8.29
N GLU A 146 12.12 11.01 8.11
CA GLU A 146 11.32 10.80 6.90
C GLU A 146 11.25 9.31 6.49
N THR A 147 11.24 8.41 7.47
CA THR A 147 11.19 6.95 7.25
C THR A 147 9.87 6.33 7.68
N THR A 148 9.17 7.00 8.57
CA THR A 148 7.87 6.60 9.10
C THR A 148 6.89 7.74 8.95
N PHE A 149 5.61 7.38 8.85
CA PHE A 149 4.56 8.37 8.65
C PHE A 149 3.30 8.04 9.44
N VAL A 150 2.51 9.07 9.67
CA VAL A 150 1.12 8.98 10.11
C VAL A 150 0.26 9.68 9.08
N GLY A 151 -0.69 8.96 8.50
CA GLY A 151 -1.72 9.50 7.62
C GLY A 151 -3.03 9.68 8.37
N ILE A 152 -3.69 10.82 8.20
CA ILE A 152 -5.04 11.08 8.70
C ILE A 152 -5.93 11.41 7.52
N GLU A 153 -7.05 10.72 7.40
CA GLU A 153 -8.04 10.95 6.34
C GLU A 153 -9.38 11.33 6.93
N GLN A 154 -10.06 12.28 6.28
CA GLN A 154 -11.40 12.72 6.61
C GLN A 154 -12.33 12.50 5.41
N TRP A 155 -13.38 11.69 5.62
CA TRP A 155 -14.35 11.29 4.59
C TRP A 155 -15.64 12.10 4.64
N SER A 156 -15.94 12.65 5.80
CA SER A 156 -17.12 13.47 6.07
C SER A 156 -16.82 14.41 7.23
N GLU A 157 -17.78 15.27 7.58
CA GLU A 157 -17.60 16.22 8.69
C GLU A 157 -17.22 15.56 10.03
N SER A 158 -17.44 14.26 10.23
CA SER A 158 -17.14 13.60 11.51
C SER A 158 -16.43 12.25 11.40
N GLU A 159 -16.21 11.75 10.18
CA GLU A 159 -15.58 10.46 9.96
C GLU A 159 -14.12 10.61 9.62
N PHE A 160 -13.27 10.05 10.48
CA PHE A 160 -11.82 10.07 10.36
C PHE A 160 -11.27 8.65 10.35
N ALA A 161 -10.31 8.41 9.47
CA ALA A 161 -9.42 7.26 9.51
C ALA A 161 -7.99 7.74 9.80
N ALA A 162 -7.19 6.86 10.39
CA ALA A 162 -5.78 7.11 10.59
C ALA A 162 -4.99 5.82 10.35
N ALA A 163 -3.80 5.98 9.79
CA ALA A 163 -2.86 4.91 9.55
C ALA A 163 -1.46 5.34 9.95
N ALA A 164 -0.64 4.40 10.42
CA ALA A 164 0.78 4.60 10.65
C ALA A 164 1.56 3.57 9.85
N GLY A 165 2.65 4.00 9.23
CA GLY A 165 3.42 3.17 8.32
C GLY A 165 4.86 3.61 8.13
N PHE A 166 5.52 2.96 7.19
CA PHE A 166 6.91 3.19 6.84
C PHE A 166 7.15 2.90 5.35
N VAL A 167 8.25 3.43 4.82
CA VAL A 167 8.68 3.19 3.44
C VAL A 167 9.17 1.76 3.28
N VAL A 168 8.79 1.11 2.18
CA VAL A 168 9.22 -0.24 1.81
C VAL A 168 9.73 -0.26 0.38
N GLU A 169 10.43 -1.32 0.02
CA GLU A 169 10.97 -1.53 -1.32
C GLU A 169 10.28 -2.73 -1.98
N ASP A 170 10.11 -2.67 -3.30
CA ASP A 170 9.41 -3.68 -4.07
C ASP A 170 10.04 -5.08 -3.94
N TYR A 171 11.37 -5.16 -3.89
CA TYR A 171 12.12 -6.42 -3.74
C TYR A 171 11.92 -7.11 -2.39
N GLN A 172 11.34 -6.43 -1.39
CA GLN A 172 10.98 -7.04 -0.11
C GLN A 172 9.76 -7.97 -0.25
N PHE A 173 8.99 -7.81 -1.34
CA PHE A 173 7.83 -8.62 -1.66
C PHE A 173 8.22 -9.69 -2.67
N THR A 174 7.95 -10.94 -2.33
CA THR A 174 8.38 -12.10 -3.12
C THR A 174 7.22 -13.06 -3.35
N HIS A 175 7.44 -14.07 -4.21
CA HIS A 175 6.46 -15.11 -4.52
C HIS A 175 5.05 -14.55 -4.78
N ILE A 176 4.96 -13.54 -5.64
CA ILE A 176 3.67 -13.03 -6.09
C ILE A 176 3.02 -14.11 -6.94
N LEU A 177 1.83 -14.55 -6.53
CA LEU A 177 1.10 -15.65 -7.16
C LEU A 177 -0.37 -15.26 -7.34
N PRO A 178 -1.00 -15.60 -8.47
CA PRO A 178 -2.45 -15.54 -8.56
C PRO A 178 -3.04 -16.50 -7.53
N GLY A 179 -3.88 -16.01 -6.62
CA GLY A 179 -4.60 -16.91 -5.72
C GLY A 179 -5.64 -17.72 -6.49
N SER A 180 -6.02 -18.85 -5.91
CA SER A 180 -7.15 -19.61 -6.44
C SER A 180 -8.42 -18.80 -6.20
N LEU A 181 -9.01 -18.24 -7.27
CA LEU A 181 -10.37 -17.72 -7.25
C LEU A 181 -11.28 -18.86 -6.76
N GLN A 182 -11.86 -18.71 -5.56
CA GLN A 182 -12.98 -19.54 -5.11
C GLN A 182 -14.30 -18.97 -5.64
#